data_AF-A0A5J4VVP6-F1
#
_entry.id   AF-A0A5J4VVP6-F1
#
_cell.length_a   1.000
_cell.length_b   1.000
_cell.length_c   1.000
_cell.angle_alpha   90.00
_cell.angle_beta   90.00
_cell.angle_gamma   90.00
#
_symmetry.space_group_name_H-M   'P 1'
#
loop_
_entity.id
_entity.type
_entity.pdbx_description
1 polymer ?
#
loop_
_entity_poly.entity_id
_entity_poly.type
_entity_poly.pdbx_seq_one_letter_code
_entity_poly.pdbx_strand_id
1 'polypeptide(L)'
;MDQVIATAKSLQPKDALLSLLQAPLQMDIVVDEDKWCGAVLAAISGVKDAQTEINSVVEGLQSPQVDALMRAVYVGLEKGDNCTALLKWHGALYDKGGVGSIVRFMCDNKKEFQVEAEDDNED
;
A
#
# COMPACT_ATOMS: atom_id res chain seq x y z
N MET A 1 -1.70 -2.24 15.48
CA MET A 1 -1.56 -1.34 14.30
C MET A 1 -1.74 0.12 14.69
N ASP A 2 -2.70 0.44 15.56
CA ASP A 2 -3.00 1.82 15.97
C ASP A 2 -1.82 2.56 16.58
N GLN A 3 -0.95 1.88 17.35
CA GLN A 3 0.25 2.50 17.90
C GLN A 3 1.29 2.83 16.82
N VAL A 4 1.47 1.98 15.81
CA VAL A 4 2.38 2.24 14.66
C VAL A 4 1.85 3.40 13.82
N ILE A 5 0.53 3.44 13.58
CA ILE A 5 -0.12 4.54 12.85
C ILE A 5 -0.03 5.86 13.65
N ALA A 6 -0.21 5.81 14.97
CA ALA A 6 -0.08 6.97 15.84
C ALA A 6 1.36 7.50 15.88
N THR A 7 2.35 6.61 15.95
CA THR A 7 3.76 6.97 15.85
C THR A 7 4.07 7.57 14.47
N ALA A 8 3.60 6.96 13.39
CA ALA A 8 3.83 7.43 12.02
C ALA A 8 3.29 8.86 11.78
N LYS A 9 2.17 9.26 12.39
CA LYS A 9 1.63 10.62 12.29
C LYS A 9 2.54 11.71 12.90
N SER A 10 3.47 11.35 13.78
CA SER A 10 4.39 12.29 14.43
C SER A 10 5.76 12.38 13.76
N LEU A 11 6.06 11.53 12.78
CA LEU A 11 7.37 11.48 12.12
C LEU A 11 7.37 12.24 10.79
N GLN A 12 8.57 12.53 10.27
CA GLN A 12 8.74 13.03 8.90
C GLN A 12 8.10 12.03 7.91
N PRO A 13 7.49 12.50 6.80
CA PRO A 13 6.72 11.64 5.88
C PRO A 13 7.49 10.40 5.39
N LYS A 14 8.80 10.55 5.16
CA LYS A 14 9.70 9.46 4.73
C LYS A 14 9.87 8.37 5.79
N ASP A 15 10.06 8.76 7.06
CA ASP A 15 10.36 7.83 8.16
C ASP A 15 9.06 7.15 8.62
N ALA A 16 7.94 7.87 8.53
CA ALA A 16 6.60 7.33 8.69
C ALA A 16 6.32 6.22 7.67
N LEU A 17 6.65 6.46 6.39
CA LEU A 17 6.45 5.48 5.32
C LEU A 17 7.29 4.22 5.54
N LEU A 18 8.57 4.36 5.89
CA LEU A 18 9.43 3.20 6.20
C LEU A 18 8.92 2.38 7.39
N SER A 19 8.50 3.04 8.47
CA SER A 19 7.93 2.35 9.64
C SER A 19 6.64 1.60 9.31
N LEU A 20 5.75 2.22 8.52
CA LEU A 20 4.50 1.60 8.08
C LEU A 20 4.72 0.41 7.14
N LEU A 21 5.76 0.45 6.30
CA LEU A 21 6.11 -0.63 5.37
C LEU A 21 6.88 -1.78 6.05
N GLN A 22 7.54 -1.53 7.19
CA GLN A 22 8.20 -2.58 7.97
C GLN A 22 7.21 -3.40 8.82
N ALA A 23 6.10 -2.79 9.25
CA ALA A 23 5.11 -3.42 10.13
C ALA A 23 4.41 -4.68 9.54
N PRO A 24 3.93 -4.70 8.27
CA PRO A 24 3.22 -5.85 7.73
C PRO A 24 4.11 -7.05 7.37
N LEU A 25 5.45 -6.92 7.44
CA LEU A 25 6.37 -8.01 7.09
C LEU A 25 6.64 -8.99 8.24
N GLN A 26 6.21 -8.67 9.47
CA GLN A 26 6.66 -9.40 10.67
C GLN A 26 5.59 -10.27 11.34
N MET A 27 4.32 -10.18 10.99
CA MET A 27 3.32 -11.01 11.70
C MET A 27 2.08 -11.30 10.85
N ASP A 28 1.54 -12.51 11.07
CA ASP A 28 0.16 -12.95 10.83
C ASP A 28 -0.87 -12.08 11.58
N ILE A 29 -0.75 -10.75 11.46
CA ILE A 29 -1.76 -9.82 11.95
C ILE A 29 -2.87 -9.83 10.92
N VAL A 30 -4.10 -10.04 11.35
CA VAL A 30 -5.29 -9.63 10.60
C VAL A 30 -5.19 -8.12 10.45
N VAL A 31 -4.53 -7.70 9.38
CA VAL A 31 -4.31 -6.30 9.05
C VAL A 31 -5.64 -5.78 8.53
N ASP A 32 -6.20 -4.80 9.24
CA ASP A 32 -7.25 -3.95 8.69
C ASP A 32 -6.63 -3.18 7.52
N GLU A 33 -6.73 -3.77 6.32
CA GLU A 33 -6.06 -3.32 5.10
C GLU A 33 -6.47 -1.89 4.77
N ASP A 34 -7.73 -1.52 5.05
CA ASP A 34 -8.23 -0.17 4.86
C ASP A 34 -7.56 0.84 5.77
N LYS A 35 -7.40 0.54 7.07
CA LYS A 35 -6.71 1.45 8.00
C LYS A 35 -5.23 1.60 7.68
N TRP A 36 -4.57 0.52 7.31
CA TRP A 36 -3.16 0.56 6.93
C TRP A 36 -2.96 1.32 5.62
N CYS A 37 -3.73 0.99 4.58
CA CYS A 37 -3.69 1.70 3.31
C CYS A 37 -4.00 3.19 3.50
N GLY A 38 -5.00 3.54 4.32
CA GLY A 38 -5.31 4.93 4.64
C GLY A 38 -4.15 5.67 5.30
N ALA A 39 -3.43 5.03 6.23
CA ALA A 39 -2.24 5.60 6.85
C ALA A 39 -1.08 5.80 5.85
N VAL A 40 -0.87 4.82 4.96
CA VAL A 40 0.16 4.90 3.91
C VAL A 40 -0.18 5.98 2.88
N LEU A 41 -1.43 6.08 2.44
CA LEU A 41 -1.90 7.12 1.52
C LEU A 41 -1.79 8.53 2.12
N ALA A 42 -2.05 8.67 3.42
CA ALA A 42 -1.81 9.92 4.13
C ALA A 42 -0.32 10.28 4.18
N ALA A 43 0.57 9.30 4.40
CA ALA A 43 2.01 9.51 4.35
C ALA A 43 2.50 9.88 2.95
N ILE A 44 2.00 9.21 1.91
CA ILE A 44 2.26 9.53 0.49
C ILE A 44 1.86 10.97 0.17
N SER A 45 0.69 11.40 0.65
CA SER A 45 0.18 12.76 0.43
C SER A 45 1.01 13.83 1.18
N GLY A 46 1.73 13.44 2.23
CA GLY A 46 2.66 14.30 2.96
C GLY A 46 4.05 14.44 2.31
N VAL A 47 4.42 13.52 1.41
CA VAL A 47 5.64 13.64 0.61
C VAL A 47 5.40 14.63 -0.53
N LYS A 48 6.36 15.52 -0.78
CA LYS A 48 6.25 16.49 -1.89
C LYS A 48 6.10 15.72 -3.20
N ASP A 49 5.16 16.17 -4.04
CA ASP A 49 4.89 15.61 -5.37
C ASP A 49 5.96 15.99 -6.42
N ALA A 50 7.23 15.87 -6.02
CA ALA A 50 8.42 16.07 -6.83
C ALA A 50 9.04 14.71 -7.12
N GLN A 51 9.28 14.41 -8.40
CA GLN A 51 9.80 13.12 -8.85
C GLN A 51 11.12 12.73 -8.14
N THR A 52 11.96 13.70 -7.81
CA THR A 52 13.23 13.50 -7.11
C THR A 52 13.03 12.98 -5.68
N GLU A 53 12.03 13.48 -4.97
CA GLU A 53 11.70 13.03 -3.61
C GLU A 53 11.10 11.62 -3.64
N ILE A 54 10.20 11.37 -4.60
CA ILE A 54 9.60 10.06 -4.82
C ILE A 54 10.68 9.02 -5.11
N ASN A 55 11.58 9.29 -6.05
CA ASN A 55 12.66 8.36 -6.41
C ASN A 55 13.60 8.10 -5.23
N SER A 56 13.98 9.13 -4.47
CA SER A 56 14.81 8.98 -3.27
C SER A 56 14.19 8.04 -2.22
N VAL A 57 12.87 8.16 -2.00
CA VAL A 57 12.14 7.28 -1.10
C VAL A 57 12.10 5.85 -1.66
N VAL A 58 11.75 5.70 -2.94
CA VAL A 58 11.64 4.39 -3.59
C VAL A 58 12.97 3.67 -3.64
N GLU A 59 14.09 4.36 -3.88
CA GLU A 59 15.46 3.80 -3.88
C GLU A 59 15.84 3.16 -2.54
N GLY A 60 15.33 3.65 -1.41
CA GLY A 60 15.56 3.07 -0.08
C GLY A 60 14.77 1.79 0.23
N LEU A 61 13.74 1.46 -0.56
CA LEU A 61 12.84 0.33 -0.27
C LEU A 61 13.42 -1.04 -0.66
N GLN A 62 13.12 -2.08 0.10
CA GLN A 62 13.42 -3.47 -0.26
C GLN A 62 12.26 -4.08 -1.08
N SER A 63 12.49 -5.17 -1.81
CA SER A 63 11.47 -5.81 -2.66
C SER A 63 10.11 -6.03 -1.95
N PRO A 64 10.05 -6.53 -0.69
CA PRO A 64 8.78 -6.71 0.00
C PRO A 64 8.06 -5.38 0.33
N GLN A 65 8.83 -4.31 0.55
CA GLN A 65 8.29 -2.98 0.83
C GLN A 65 7.77 -2.28 -0.43
N VAL A 66 8.40 -2.55 -1.58
CA VAL A 66 7.94 -2.10 -2.90
C VAL A 66 6.57 -2.73 -3.20
N ASP A 67 6.42 -4.03 -2.96
CA ASP A 67 5.16 -4.74 -3.18
C ASP A 67 4.04 -4.24 -2.24
N ALA A 68 4.38 -3.99 -0.97
CA ALA A 68 3.44 -3.39 -0.01
C ALA A 68 3.02 -1.97 -0.43
N LEU A 69 3.95 -1.13 -0.90
CA LEU A 69 3.61 0.23 -1.36
C LEU A 69 2.76 0.18 -2.64
N MET A 70 3.04 -0.76 -3.55
CA MET A 70 2.24 -0.98 -4.76
C MET A 70 0.78 -1.31 -4.42
N ARG A 71 0.55 -2.16 -3.40
CA ARG A 71 -0.79 -2.46 -2.87
C ARG A 71 -1.52 -1.20 -2.42
N ALA A 72 -0.90 -0.38 -1.57
CA ALA A 72 -1.51 0.86 -1.08
C ALA A 72 -1.85 1.84 -2.21
N VAL A 73 -0.99 1.94 -3.23
CA VAL A 73 -1.23 2.78 -4.42
C VAL A 73 -2.46 2.30 -5.19
N TYR A 74 -2.60 1.01 -5.47
CA TYR A 74 -3.78 0.47 -6.17
C TYR A 74 -5.08 0.65 -5.37
N VAL A 75 -5.04 0.47 -4.04
CA VAL A 75 -6.20 0.74 -3.17
C VAL A 75 -6.58 2.22 -3.19
N GLY A 76 -5.60 3.13 -3.21
CA GLY A 76 -5.86 4.56 -3.36
C GLY A 76 -6.45 4.92 -4.73
N LEU A 77 -5.98 4.27 -5.80
CA LEU A 77 -6.50 4.44 -7.16
C LEU A 77 -7.93 3.91 -7.30
N GLU A 78 -8.28 2.81 -6.63
CA GLU A 78 -9.66 2.29 -6.57
C GLU A 78 -10.61 3.31 -5.91
N LYS A 79 -10.14 4.04 -4.90
CA LYS A 79 -10.91 5.09 -4.19
C LYS A 79 -11.01 6.40 -4.98
N GLY A 80 -10.17 6.61 -6.00
CA GLY A 80 -10.19 7.79 -6.87
C GLY A 80 -9.55 9.05 -6.27
N ASP A 81 -8.82 8.92 -5.15
CA ASP A 81 -8.19 10.04 -4.47
C ASP A 81 -6.75 10.29 -4.97
N ASN A 82 -6.42 11.54 -5.31
CA ASN A 82 -5.06 11.96 -5.68
C ASN A 82 -4.41 11.12 -6.82
N CYS A 83 -5.20 10.65 -7.78
CA CYS A 83 -4.75 9.74 -8.85
C CYS A 83 -3.50 10.22 -9.59
N THR A 84 -3.36 11.52 -9.86
CA THR A 84 -2.16 12.08 -10.53
C THR A 84 -0.88 11.83 -9.75
N ALA A 85 -0.91 12.02 -8.43
CA ALA A 85 0.24 11.75 -7.58
C ALA A 85 0.49 10.24 -7.49
N LEU A 86 -0.57 9.45 -7.27
CA LEU A 86 -0.48 7.98 -7.19
C LEU A 86 0.10 7.35 -8.46
N LEU A 87 -0.21 7.88 -9.65
CA LEU A 87 0.36 7.42 -10.91
C LEU A 87 1.87 7.70 -11.02
N LYS A 88 2.36 8.81 -10.45
CA LYS A 88 3.80 9.08 -10.37
C LYS A 88 4.50 8.10 -9.42
N TRP A 89 3.88 7.79 -8.29
CA TRP A 89 4.36 6.75 -7.37
C TRP A 89 4.38 5.37 -8.02
N HIS A 90 3.33 5.02 -8.76
CA HIS A 90 3.29 3.80 -9.56
C HIS A 90 4.45 3.74 -10.56
N GLY A 91 4.71 4.82 -11.31
CA GLY A 91 5.83 4.89 -12.25
C GLY A 91 7.18 4.61 -11.58
N ALA A 92 7.45 5.28 -10.45
CA ALA A 92 8.70 5.07 -9.71
C ALA A 92 8.82 3.64 -9.13
N LEU A 93 7.72 3.07 -8.64
CA LEU A 93 7.70 1.69 -8.14
C LEU A 93 7.85 0.67 -9.27
N TYR A 94 7.31 0.95 -10.45
CA TYR A 94 7.48 0.12 -11.64
C TYR A 94 8.95 0.11 -12.09
N ASP A 95 9.62 1.26 -12.10
CA ASP A 95 11.03 1.35 -12.48
C ASP A 95 11.93 0.52 -11.54
N LYS A 96 11.55 0.39 -10.26
CA LYS A 96 12.30 -0.39 -9.27
C LYS A 96 11.91 -1.87 -9.20
N GLY A 97 10.62 -2.17 -9.09
CA GLY A 97 10.09 -3.53 -8.88
C GLY A 97 9.79 -4.28 -10.19
N GLY A 98 9.79 -3.57 -11.32
CA GLY A 98 9.39 -4.10 -12.63
C GLY A 98 7.94 -4.54 -12.67
N VAL A 99 7.60 -5.31 -13.71
CA VAL A 99 6.26 -5.91 -13.85
C VAL A 99 5.94 -6.92 -12.74
N GLY A 100 6.97 -7.51 -12.12
CA GLY A 100 6.81 -8.55 -11.10
C GLY A 100 6.11 -8.06 -9.84
N SER A 101 6.30 -6.81 -9.43
CA SER A 101 5.61 -6.23 -8.27
C SER A 101 4.11 -6.07 -8.52
N ILE A 102 3.72 -5.71 -9.74
CA ILE A 102 2.32 -5.62 -10.16
C ILE A 102 1.68 -7.00 -10.21
N VAL A 103 2.34 -7.97 -10.84
CA VAL A 103 1.79 -9.34 -10.97
C VAL A 103 1.63 -10.00 -9.61
N ARG A 104 2.62 -9.85 -8.69
CA ARG A 104 2.49 -10.34 -7.32
C ARG A 104 1.29 -9.73 -6.60
N PHE A 105 1.07 -8.42 -6.72
CA PHE A 105 -0.12 -7.78 -6.18
C PHE A 105 -1.42 -8.37 -6.77
N MET A 106 -1.50 -8.54 -8.09
CA MET A 106 -2.67 -9.14 -8.74
C MET A 106 -2.92 -10.59 -8.28
N CYS A 107 -1.86 -11.37 -8.02
CA CYS A 107 -1.96 -12.74 -7.53
C CYS A 107 -2.27 -12.83 -6.03
N ASP A 108 -1.71 -11.94 -5.21
CA ASP A 108 -1.93 -11.88 -3.77
C ASP A 108 -3.29 -11.25 -3.41
N ASN A 109 -3.94 -10.56 -4.35
CA ASN A 109 -5.33 -10.09 -4.21
C ASN A 109 -6.33 -11.24 -4.31
N LYS A 110 -6.13 -12.25 -3.49
CA LYS A 110 -7.17 -13.19 -3.10
C LYS A 110 -8.17 -12.43 -2.24
N LYS A 111 -8.98 -11.57 -2.87
CA LYS A 111 -10.31 -11.26 -2.34
C LYS A 111 -10.93 -12.65 -2.18
N GLU A 112 -11.23 -13.05 -0.95
CA GLU A 112 -11.92 -14.31 -0.70
C GLU A 112 -13.08 -14.36 -1.69
N PHE A 113 -13.04 -15.33 -2.59
CA PHE A 113 -14.17 -15.62 -3.46
C PHE A 113 -15.24 -16.16 -2.51
N GLN A 114 -16.02 -15.25 -1.93
CA GLN A 114 -17.20 -15.61 -1.17
C GLN A 114 -18.14 -16.24 -2.20
N VAL A 115 -18.12 -17.57 -2.25
CA VAL A 115 -19.23 -18.32 -2.79
C VAL A 115 -20.38 -18.00 -1.85
N GLU A 116 -21.22 -17.05 -2.24
CA GLU A 116 -22.56 -16.94 -1.67
C GLU A 116 -23.20 -18.30 -1.92
N ALA A 117 -23.26 -19.13 -0.88
CA ALA A 117 -24.13 -20.29 -0.88
C ALA A 117 -25.54 -19.70 -0.91
N GLU A 118 -26.18 -19.73 -2.09
CA GLU A 118 -27.62 -19.62 -2.18
C GLU A 118 -28.18 -20.73 -1.27
N ASP A 119 -28.69 -20.34 -0.11
CA ASP A 119 -29.52 -21.19 0.73
C ASP A 119 -30.78 -21.53 -0.09
N ASP A 120 -30.73 -22.65 -0.79
CA ASP A 120 -31.89 -23.33 -1.36
C ASP A 120 -32.84 -23.67 -0.19
N ASN A 121 -33.76 -22.75 0.07
CA ASN A 121 -34.90 -22.95 0.96
C ASN A 121 -35.88 -23.89 0.25
N GLU A 122 -35.67 -25.19 0.42
CA GLU A 122 -36.60 -26.24 -0.01
C GLU A 122 -37.71 -26.40 1.05
N ASP A 123 -38.91 -25.94 0.67
CA ASP A 123 -40.29 -26.25 1.09
C ASP A 123 -40.63 -26.59 2.57
#